data_AF-A0A9D2MAC1-F1
#
_entry.id   AF-A0A9D2MAC1-F1
#
_cell.length_a   1.000
_cell.length_b   1.000
_cell.length_c   1.000
_cell.angle_alpha   90.00
_cell.angle_beta   90.00
_cell.angle_gamma   90.00
#
_symmetry.space_group_name_H-M   'P 1'
#
loop_
_entity.id
_entity.type
_entity.pdbx_description
1 polymer ?
#
loop_
_entity_poly.entity_id
_entity_poly.type
_entity_poly.pdbx_seq_one_letter_code
_entity_poly.pdbx_strand_id
1 'polypeptide(L)'
;MKLRNYLPGLGAALVLTAALTGSAMAAEAPAGISVQLDGKNLTFTDAVPQARDNRTFLPFRAVFEAMGAVVTNDGNVITATRDGKTLTMTVGSATATLEENGETTTITMDVAPYVDSTTWRTYVPVRFAAQAFGCNVGWDQEAMTAVIVDVDHLLGDTTYELMDNYFAYLQTQTQSSNQSMTGDVDLSLFLDSSLTGAEDVDMAVTGSLTGVSSQTAAQVKMDLDLSDLAGLAAGDPASMTAEELKALEETLANLELEVRMDLDKGTYYMYLPFAAGEGESGWYSMDLNGLFAQSGLDMAQLMTMAQQNITMSDVLRQSLSAIEITDSATGYAMLTQSADVFAKLYGDDAFTKSGNTYTATYTESADGADITCTTTLTAQGDDIVSMTMKMSATAEGMEMGMDMTASAAESNVAMTMDLGGLITLDLSVNMDMSATTQLPEIALPAGVNATPIDLGISPAA
;
A
#
# COMPACT_ATOMS: atom_id res chain seq x y z
N MET A 1 -19.89 16.96 17.33
CA MET A 1 -20.17 15.77 16.49
C MET A 1 -19.91 16.03 14.99
N LYS A 2 -18.84 16.76 14.66
CA LYS A 2 -18.38 17.05 13.28
C LYS A 2 -16.85 16.90 13.14
N LEU A 3 -16.23 16.02 13.92
CA LEU A 3 -14.79 15.71 13.86
C LEU A 3 -14.50 14.24 13.50
N ARG A 4 -15.53 13.41 13.26
CA ARG A 4 -15.37 11.98 12.96
C ARG A 4 -15.25 11.66 11.47
N ASN A 5 -15.27 12.68 10.60
CA ASN A 5 -15.20 12.52 9.15
C ASN A 5 -13.86 12.98 8.53
N TYR A 6 -12.86 13.37 9.34
CA TYR A 6 -11.57 13.89 8.86
C TYR A 6 -10.34 13.10 9.32
N LEU A 7 -10.55 11.91 9.90
CA LEU A 7 -9.48 11.11 10.52
C LEU A 7 -9.12 9.75 9.86
N PRO A 8 -9.71 9.32 8.72
CA PRO A 8 -9.11 8.23 7.92
C PRO A 8 -8.43 8.81 6.67
N GLY A 9 -7.18 9.27 6.77
CA GLY A 9 -6.55 9.95 5.62
C GLY A 9 -5.05 10.21 5.70
N LEU A 10 -4.28 9.48 6.51
CA LEU A 10 -2.83 9.73 6.69
C LEU A 10 -1.92 8.53 6.41
N GLY A 11 -2.44 7.50 5.72
CA GLY A 11 -1.67 6.32 5.33
C GLY A 11 -1.95 5.83 3.91
N ALA A 12 -2.50 6.69 3.06
CA ALA A 12 -2.77 6.40 1.65
C ALA A 12 -2.35 7.61 0.81
N ALA A 13 -1.06 7.92 0.80
CA ALA A 13 -0.51 9.01 0.01
C ALA A 13 -0.30 8.58 -1.44
N LEU A 14 -1.40 8.27 -2.13
CA LEU A 14 -1.58 8.61 -3.54
C LEU A 14 -3.05 8.48 -3.90
N VAL A 15 -3.58 9.52 -4.54
CA VAL A 15 -4.94 9.68 -5.07
C VAL A 15 -5.99 10.12 -4.05
N LEU A 16 -6.05 11.43 -3.74
CA LEU A 16 -7.35 12.07 -3.51
C LEU A 16 -7.31 13.62 -3.62
N THR A 17 -7.79 14.14 -4.75
CA THR A 17 -8.67 15.33 -4.90
C THR A 17 -8.93 15.49 -6.42
N ALA A 18 -10.10 15.83 -6.97
CA ALA A 18 -11.39 16.31 -6.51
C ALA A 18 -12.50 15.62 -7.38
N ALA A 19 -13.75 15.42 -6.96
CA ALA A 19 -14.69 16.49 -6.71
C ALA A 19 -15.95 16.00 -5.97
N LEU A 20 -16.25 16.67 -4.85
CA LEU A 20 -17.60 16.80 -4.30
C LEU A 20 -18.27 18.00 -5.00
N THR A 21 -19.05 17.78 -6.05
CA THR A 21 -20.28 18.55 -6.30
C THR A 21 -21.17 17.82 -7.31
N GLY A 22 -22.14 17.07 -6.80
CA GLY A 22 -23.25 16.55 -7.58
C GLY A 22 -24.37 16.10 -6.65
N SER A 23 -25.45 16.87 -6.60
CA SER A 23 -26.69 16.41 -5.98
C SER A 23 -27.19 15.20 -6.78
N ALA A 24 -26.97 13.98 -6.29
CA ALA A 24 -27.57 12.80 -6.87
C ALA A 24 -29.10 12.88 -6.70
N MET A 25 -29.80 13.20 -7.79
CA MET A 25 -31.19 12.80 -7.92
C MET A 25 -31.19 11.27 -7.89
N ALA A 26 -31.92 10.68 -6.95
CA ALA A 26 -32.12 9.23 -6.90
C ALA A 26 -32.66 8.74 -8.25
N ALA A 27 -31.77 8.19 -9.07
CA ALA A 27 -32.15 7.42 -10.23
C ALA A 27 -32.65 6.07 -9.72
N GLU A 28 -33.83 5.68 -10.18
CA GLU A 28 -34.41 4.37 -9.91
C GLU A 28 -33.42 3.30 -10.37
N ALA A 29 -32.99 2.41 -9.47
CA ALA A 29 -32.03 1.36 -9.77
C ALA A 29 -32.51 0.57 -11.00
N PRO A 30 -31.69 0.42 -12.06
CA PRO A 30 -32.09 -0.33 -13.24
C PRO A 30 -32.39 -1.79 -12.85
N ALA A 31 -33.39 -2.38 -13.51
CA ALA A 31 -33.75 -3.78 -13.31
C ALA A 31 -32.67 -4.69 -13.93
N GLY A 32 -31.60 -4.99 -13.18
CA GLY A 32 -30.55 -5.93 -13.58
C GLY A 32 -29.14 -5.48 -13.20
N ILE A 33 -28.16 -6.36 -13.43
CA ILE A 33 -26.74 -6.04 -13.23
C ILE A 33 -26.18 -5.44 -14.53
N SER A 34 -25.51 -4.30 -14.41
CA SER A 34 -24.79 -3.67 -15.52
C SER A 34 -23.28 -3.96 -15.45
N VAL A 35 -22.59 -3.80 -16.58
CA VAL A 35 -21.13 -3.95 -16.64
C VAL A 35 -20.56 -2.76 -17.41
N GLN A 36 -19.54 -2.13 -16.84
CA GLN A 36 -18.75 -1.07 -17.45
C GLN A 36 -17.35 -1.61 -17.75
N LEU A 37 -16.82 -1.33 -18.93
CA LEU A 37 -15.42 -1.54 -19.30
C LEU A 37 -14.83 -0.19 -19.70
N ASP A 38 -13.78 0.25 -19.01
CA ASP A 38 -13.09 1.51 -19.25
C ASP A 38 -14.04 2.72 -19.37
N GLY A 39 -14.93 2.86 -18.39
CA GLY A 39 -15.92 3.95 -18.37
C GLY A 39 -17.13 3.76 -19.30
N LYS A 40 -17.17 2.70 -20.12
CA LYS A 40 -18.25 2.47 -21.10
C LYS A 40 -19.11 1.27 -20.74
N ASN A 41 -20.43 1.43 -20.78
CA ASN A 41 -21.35 0.32 -20.53
C ASN A 41 -21.29 -0.73 -21.65
N LEU A 42 -21.10 -1.98 -21.27
CA LEU A 42 -21.21 -3.12 -22.16
C LEU A 42 -22.70 -3.45 -22.40
N THR A 43 -23.01 -3.75 -23.66
CA THR A 43 -24.35 -4.21 -24.05
C THR A 43 -24.32 -5.71 -24.25
N PHE A 44 -25.28 -6.41 -23.67
CA PHE A 44 -25.40 -7.85 -23.79
C PHE A 44 -26.68 -8.22 -24.56
N THR A 45 -26.54 -8.94 -25.68
CA THR A 45 -27.68 -9.32 -26.54
C THR A 45 -28.16 -10.75 -26.33
N ASP A 46 -27.24 -11.68 -26.07
CA ASP A 46 -27.53 -13.11 -26.10
C ASP A 46 -27.75 -13.73 -24.71
N ALA A 47 -27.20 -13.09 -23.67
CA ALA A 47 -27.23 -13.52 -22.29
C ALA A 47 -26.90 -12.33 -21.40
N VAL A 48 -27.56 -12.18 -20.26
CA VAL A 48 -27.35 -11.04 -19.35
C VAL A 48 -26.49 -11.44 -18.15
N PRO A 49 -25.76 -10.50 -17.52
CA PRO A 49 -25.15 -10.70 -16.20
C PRO A 49 -26.13 -11.29 -15.17
N GLN A 50 -25.65 -12.17 -14.29
CA GLN A 50 -26.47 -12.84 -13.28
C GLN A 50 -25.84 -12.74 -11.89
N ALA A 51 -26.66 -12.48 -10.86
CA ALA A 51 -26.27 -12.68 -9.47
C ALA A 51 -26.64 -14.11 -9.06
N ARG A 52 -25.66 -14.85 -8.54
CA ARG A 52 -25.85 -16.20 -8.01
C ARG A 52 -24.90 -16.42 -6.84
N ASP A 53 -25.39 -16.99 -5.74
CA ASP A 53 -24.59 -17.35 -4.57
C ASP A 53 -23.75 -16.16 -4.03
N ASN A 54 -24.35 -14.97 -4.00
CA ASN A 54 -23.72 -13.71 -3.60
C ASN A 54 -22.47 -13.34 -4.44
N ARG A 55 -22.45 -13.78 -5.70
CA ARG A 55 -21.41 -13.49 -6.71
C ARG A 55 -22.04 -13.02 -8.00
N THR A 56 -21.34 -12.13 -8.69
CA THR A 56 -21.71 -11.66 -10.03
C THR A 56 -21.05 -12.52 -11.09
N PHE A 57 -21.87 -13.15 -11.92
CA PHE A 57 -21.45 -13.96 -13.05
C PHE A 57 -21.75 -13.25 -14.36
N LEU A 58 -20.77 -13.23 -15.26
CA LEU A 58 -20.91 -12.59 -16.56
C LEU A 58 -20.83 -13.61 -17.70
N PRO A 59 -21.54 -13.38 -18.82
CA PRO A 59 -21.37 -14.16 -20.04
C PRO A 59 -19.91 -14.06 -20.52
N PHE A 60 -19.17 -15.16 -20.41
CA PHE A 60 -17.71 -15.20 -20.59
C PHE A 60 -17.27 -14.57 -21.91
N ARG A 61 -17.79 -15.09 -23.03
CA ARG A 61 -17.38 -14.62 -24.36
C ARG A 61 -17.57 -13.11 -24.56
N ALA A 62 -18.72 -12.57 -24.16
CA ALA A 62 -19.06 -11.18 -24.39
C ALA A 62 -18.09 -10.21 -23.68
N VAL A 63 -17.75 -10.51 -22.42
CA VAL A 63 -16.85 -9.65 -21.64
C VAL A 63 -15.41 -9.78 -22.14
N PHE A 64 -14.95 -11.00 -22.41
CA PHE A 64 -13.55 -11.23 -22.80
C PHE A 64 -13.25 -10.73 -24.21
N GLU A 65 -14.17 -10.89 -25.15
CA GLU A 65 -14.03 -10.28 -26.48
C GLU A 65 -14.10 -8.74 -26.40
N ALA A 66 -14.92 -8.18 -25.50
CA ALA A 66 -14.93 -6.73 -25.27
C ALA A 66 -13.61 -6.22 -24.66
N MET A 67 -12.95 -7.04 -23.84
CA MET A 67 -11.58 -6.81 -23.34
C MET A 67 -10.51 -7.13 -24.39
N GLY A 68 -10.86 -7.46 -25.64
CA GLY A 68 -9.89 -7.73 -26.71
C GLY A 68 -9.30 -9.15 -26.72
N ALA A 69 -9.77 -10.06 -25.86
CA ALA A 69 -9.29 -11.43 -25.82
C ALA A 69 -9.93 -12.30 -26.93
N VAL A 70 -9.15 -13.23 -27.47
CA VAL A 70 -9.64 -14.28 -28.36
C VAL A 70 -10.19 -15.42 -27.50
N VAL A 71 -11.49 -15.72 -27.66
CA VAL A 71 -12.17 -16.73 -26.85
C VAL A 71 -12.48 -17.99 -27.65
N THR A 72 -11.98 -19.13 -27.17
CA THR A 72 -12.27 -20.47 -27.69
C THR A 72 -12.95 -21.34 -26.64
N ASN A 73 -13.65 -22.38 -27.10
CA ASN A 73 -14.25 -23.39 -26.24
C ASN A 73 -14.07 -24.76 -26.90
N ASP A 74 -13.52 -25.72 -26.17
CA ASP A 74 -13.43 -27.13 -26.57
C ASP A 74 -14.10 -28.00 -25.50
N GLY A 75 -15.33 -28.44 -25.80
CA GLY A 75 -16.17 -29.16 -24.85
C GLY A 75 -16.50 -28.32 -23.61
N ASN A 76 -15.88 -28.67 -22.48
CA ASN A 76 -16.05 -28.00 -21.19
C ASN A 76 -14.87 -27.08 -20.84
N VAL A 77 -13.86 -26.99 -21.71
CA VAL A 77 -12.66 -26.16 -21.49
C VAL A 77 -12.83 -24.87 -22.26
N ILE A 78 -12.87 -23.77 -21.53
CA ILE A 78 -12.91 -22.42 -22.10
C ILE A 78 -11.55 -21.76 -21.98
N THR A 79 -11.11 -21.15 -23.06
CA THR A 79 -9.81 -20.48 -23.13
C THR A 79 -9.99 -19.07 -23.63
N ALA A 80 -9.35 -18.11 -22.96
CA ALA A 80 -9.19 -16.75 -23.42
C ALA A 80 -7.71 -16.45 -23.58
N THR A 81 -7.34 -15.79 -24.68
CA THR A 81 -5.96 -15.39 -24.96
C THR A 81 -5.90 -13.92 -25.32
N ARG A 82 -5.01 -13.18 -24.68
CA ARG A 82 -4.76 -11.75 -24.91
C ARG A 82 -3.34 -11.40 -24.50
N ASP A 83 -2.64 -10.60 -25.30
CA ASP A 83 -1.33 -10.01 -24.96
C ASP A 83 -0.30 -11.01 -24.40
N GLY A 84 -0.23 -12.21 -25.01
CA GLY A 84 0.67 -13.28 -24.57
C GLY A 84 0.21 -14.07 -23.34
N LYS A 85 -0.88 -13.64 -22.68
CA LYS A 85 -1.52 -14.35 -21.59
C LYS A 85 -2.57 -15.33 -22.10
N THR A 86 -2.61 -16.55 -21.55
CA THR A 86 -3.64 -17.55 -21.83
C THR A 86 -4.29 -18.03 -20.55
N LEU A 87 -5.56 -17.64 -20.35
CA LEU A 87 -6.39 -18.13 -19.26
C LEU A 87 -7.20 -19.34 -19.74
N THR A 88 -7.00 -20.49 -19.09
CA THR A 88 -7.77 -21.71 -19.32
C THR A 88 -8.57 -22.07 -18.09
N MET A 89 -9.88 -22.28 -18.28
CA MET A 89 -10.79 -22.68 -17.20
C MET A 89 -11.65 -23.86 -17.65
N THR A 90 -12.03 -24.71 -16.71
CA THR A 90 -12.92 -25.84 -16.97
C THR A 90 -14.27 -25.59 -16.31
N VAL A 91 -15.36 -25.73 -17.06
CA VAL A 91 -16.72 -25.65 -16.53
C VAL A 91 -16.91 -26.66 -15.40
N GLY A 92 -17.41 -26.20 -14.26
CA GLY A 92 -17.58 -26.99 -13.04
C GLY A 92 -16.32 -27.16 -12.19
N SER A 93 -15.18 -26.60 -12.61
CA SER A 93 -13.95 -26.54 -11.81
C SER A 93 -13.70 -25.14 -11.27
N ALA A 94 -13.40 -25.04 -9.98
CA ALA A 94 -12.94 -23.79 -9.36
C ALA A 94 -11.46 -23.49 -9.66
N THR A 95 -10.74 -24.41 -10.29
CA THR A 95 -9.33 -24.23 -10.65
C THR A 95 -9.19 -23.82 -12.11
N ALA A 96 -8.41 -22.77 -12.34
CA ALA A 96 -8.01 -22.25 -13.64
C ALA A 96 -6.47 -22.21 -13.76
N THR A 97 -5.95 -22.10 -14.97
CA THR A 97 -4.52 -21.90 -15.23
C THR A 97 -4.31 -20.65 -16.06
N LEU A 98 -3.35 -19.81 -15.65
CA LEU A 98 -2.88 -18.66 -16.40
C LEU A 98 -1.47 -18.96 -16.89
N GLU A 99 -1.28 -18.89 -18.21
CA GLU A 99 0.05 -18.94 -18.82
C GLU A 99 0.48 -17.54 -19.23
N GLU A 100 1.66 -17.10 -18.80
CA GLU A 100 2.26 -15.81 -19.16
C GLU A 100 3.79 -15.95 -19.15
N ASN A 101 4.48 -15.37 -20.13
CA ASN A 101 5.95 -15.43 -20.25
C ASN A 101 6.57 -16.84 -20.22
N GLY A 102 5.78 -17.87 -20.60
CA GLY A 102 6.21 -19.27 -20.58
C GLY A 102 6.08 -19.97 -19.23
N GLU A 103 5.57 -19.29 -18.20
CA GLU A 103 5.23 -19.86 -16.91
C GLU A 103 3.73 -20.14 -16.81
N THR A 104 3.36 -21.20 -16.08
CA THR A 104 1.96 -21.58 -15.83
C THR A 104 1.65 -21.47 -14.35
N THR A 105 0.74 -20.57 -14.00
CA THR A 105 0.26 -20.36 -12.63
C THR A 105 -1.14 -20.92 -12.47
N THR A 106 -1.39 -21.60 -11.35
CA THR A 106 -2.74 -22.10 -11.01
C THR A 106 -3.49 -21.03 -10.21
N ILE A 107 -4.70 -20.69 -10.66
CA ILE A 107 -5.60 -19.73 -10.00
C ILE A 107 -6.78 -20.51 -9.43
N THR A 108 -7.09 -20.28 -8.15
CA THR A 108 -8.30 -20.83 -7.51
C THR A 108 -9.36 -19.76 -7.43
N MET A 109 -10.54 -20.04 -7.98
CA MET A 109 -11.72 -19.19 -7.94
C MET A 109 -12.63 -19.60 -6.78
N ASP A 110 -13.36 -18.63 -6.20
CA ASP A 110 -14.35 -18.93 -5.16
C ASP A 110 -15.50 -19.82 -5.64
N VAL A 111 -15.85 -19.68 -6.93
CA VAL A 111 -16.98 -20.36 -7.56
C VAL A 111 -16.61 -20.80 -8.96
N ALA A 112 -17.04 -22.01 -9.33
CA ALA A 112 -16.74 -22.57 -10.64
C ALA A 112 -17.55 -21.90 -11.76
N PRO A 113 -16.99 -21.77 -12.98
CA PRO A 113 -17.75 -21.45 -14.18
C PRO A 113 -18.87 -22.48 -14.41
N TYR A 114 -19.99 -22.02 -14.95
CA TYR A 114 -21.12 -22.90 -15.28
C TYR A 114 -21.71 -22.56 -16.64
N VAL A 115 -22.48 -23.50 -17.21
CA VAL A 115 -23.29 -23.25 -18.40
C VAL A 115 -24.73 -23.03 -17.96
N ASP A 116 -25.30 -21.90 -18.33
CA ASP A 116 -26.72 -21.60 -18.07
C ASP A 116 -27.61 -22.44 -18.99
N SER A 117 -28.58 -23.15 -18.41
CA SER A 117 -29.43 -24.11 -19.15
C SER A 117 -30.46 -23.44 -20.06
N THR A 118 -30.69 -22.14 -19.91
CA THR A 118 -31.71 -21.38 -20.68
C THR A 118 -31.08 -20.76 -21.92
N THR A 119 -29.90 -20.16 -21.76
CA THR A 119 -29.16 -19.44 -22.79
C THR A 119 -28.08 -20.29 -23.46
N TRP A 120 -27.68 -21.41 -22.84
CA TRP A 120 -26.54 -22.23 -23.25
C TRP A 120 -25.25 -21.42 -23.40
N ARG A 121 -25.09 -20.40 -22.56
CA ARG A 121 -23.88 -19.57 -22.48
C ARG A 121 -23.09 -19.95 -21.23
N THR A 122 -21.77 -19.86 -21.35
CA THR A 122 -20.86 -20.06 -20.22
C THR A 122 -20.75 -18.78 -19.42
N TYR A 123 -20.90 -18.92 -18.10
CA TYR A 123 -20.85 -17.86 -17.12
C TYR A 123 -19.65 -18.04 -16.20
N VAL A 124 -18.96 -16.94 -15.91
CA VAL A 124 -17.74 -16.93 -15.10
C VAL A 124 -17.82 -15.85 -14.02
N PRO A 125 -17.19 -16.03 -12.85
CA PRO A 125 -17.03 -14.97 -11.87
C PRO A 125 -16.13 -13.85 -12.43
N VAL A 126 -16.64 -12.62 -12.49
CA VAL A 126 -15.96 -11.50 -13.18
C VAL A 126 -14.58 -11.18 -12.62
N ARG A 127 -14.45 -11.16 -11.28
CA ARG A 127 -13.25 -10.68 -10.58
C ARG A 127 -12.01 -11.47 -10.99
N PHE A 128 -12.05 -12.80 -10.80
CA PHE A 128 -10.93 -13.69 -11.13
C PHE A 128 -10.56 -13.65 -12.61
N ALA A 129 -11.59 -13.58 -13.45
CA ALA A 129 -11.42 -13.77 -14.86
C ALA A 129 -10.83 -12.50 -15.52
N ALA A 130 -11.22 -11.30 -15.06
CA ALA A 130 -10.66 -10.03 -15.54
C ALA A 130 -9.29 -9.70 -14.91
N GLN A 131 -9.07 -10.07 -13.62
CA GLN A 131 -7.76 -9.91 -12.98
C GLN A 131 -6.65 -10.72 -13.67
N ALA A 132 -6.98 -11.89 -14.23
CA ALA A 132 -6.03 -12.69 -15.02
C ALA A 132 -5.47 -11.93 -16.24
N PHE A 133 -6.16 -10.89 -16.72
CA PHE A 133 -5.73 -10.02 -17.82
C PHE A 133 -5.26 -8.64 -17.35
N GLY A 134 -4.93 -8.47 -16.07
CA GLY A 134 -4.40 -7.20 -15.54
C GLY A 134 -5.47 -6.12 -15.33
N CYS A 135 -6.77 -6.48 -15.31
CA CYS A 135 -7.84 -5.53 -15.06
C CYS A 135 -8.11 -5.36 -13.55
N ASN A 136 -8.34 -4.12 -13.13
CA ASN A 136 -8.96 -3.82 -11.84
C ASN A 136 -10.48 -3.99 -11.94
N VAL A 137 -11.12 -4.57 -10.91
CA VAL A 137 -12.55 -4.87 -10.91
C VAL A 137 -13.23 -4.33 -9.66
N GLY A 138 -14.13 -3.37 -9.88
CA GLY A 138 -15.02 -2.76 -8.90
C GLY A 138 -16.43 -3.31 -8.88
N TRP A 139 -17.14 -3.00 -7.79
CA TRP A 139 -18.56 -3.22 -7.69
C TRP A 139 -19.24 -1.98 -7.09
N ASP A 140 -20.10 -1.37 -7.89
CA ASP A 140 -21.01 -0.33 -7.43
C ASP A 140 -22.31 -0.96 -6.95
N GLN A 141 -22.51 -0.92 -5.63
CA GLN A 141 -23.66 -1.52 -4.97
C GLN A 141 -24.96 -0.75 -5.22
N GLU A 142 -24.90 0.58 -5.36
CA GLU A 142 -26.09 1.42 -5.55
C GLU A 142 -26.59 1.32 -7.00
N ALA A 143 -25.67 1.36 -7.95
CA ALA A 143 -25.98 1.23 -9.38
C ALA A 143 -26.07 -0.21 -9.87
N MET A 144 -25.79 -1.21 -9.02
CA MET A 144 -25.70 -2.64 -9.38
C MET A 144 -24.81 -2.88 -10.62
N THR A 145 -23.62 -2.26 -10.60
CA THR A 145 -22.73 -2.21 -11.77
C THR A 145 -21.36 -2.80 -11.44
N ALA A 146 -20.93 -3.79 -12.21
CA ALA A 146 -19.55 -4.26 -12.20
C ALA A 146 -18.70 -3.32 -13.06
N VAL A 147 -17.63 -2.76 -12.51
CA VAL A 147 -16.73 -1.86 -13.21
C VAL A 147 -15.42 -2.60 -13.48
N ILE A 148 -15.03 -2.70 -14.75
CA ILE A 148 -13.80 -3.34 -15.18
C ILE A 148 -12.94 -2.25 -15.80
N VAL A 149 -11.69 -2.16 -15.35
CA VAL A 149 -10.73 -1.16 -15.84
C VAL A 149 -9.45 -1.87 -16.23
N ASP A 150 -9.07 -1.73 -17.49
CA ASP A 150 -7.83 -2.26 -18.03
C ASP A 150 -6.66 -1.36 -17.62
N VAL A 151 -5.83 -1.86 -16.70
CA VAL A 151 -4.75 -1.06 -16.11
C VAL A 151 -3.62 -0.83 -17.11
N ASP A 152 -3.33 -1.80 -17.99
CA ASP A 152 -2.32 -1.63 -19.03
C ASP A 152 -2.75 -0.56 -20.05
N HIS A 153 -4.04 -0.53 -20.41
CA HIS A 153 -4.59 0.52 -21.25
C HIS A 153 -4.48 1.90 -20.59
N LEU A 154 -4.68 2.01 -19.27
CA LEU A 154 -4.52 3.27 -18.54
C LEU A 154 -3.08 3.79 -18.52
N LEU A 155 -2.10 2.90 -18.36
CA LEU A 155 -0.68 3.25 -18.37
C LEU A 155 -0.19 3.64 -19.77
N GLY A 156 -0.82 3.10 -20.82
CA GLY A 156 -0.55 3.48 -22.20
C GLY A 156 0.89 3.22 -22.63
N ASP A 157 1.43 4.11 -23.47
CA ASP A 157 2.78 4.00 -24.03
C ASP A 157 3.85 4.74 -23.20
N THR A 158 3.51 5.24 -22.01
CA THR A 158 4.47 5.98 -21.17
C THR A 158 5.62 5.07 -20.74
N THR A 159 6.85 5.53 -20.93
CA THR A 159 8.06 4.84 -20.50
C THR A 159 8.54 5.36 -19.15
N TYR A 160 9.26 4.52 -18.42
CA TYR A 160 9.72 4.79 -17.05
C TYR A 160 11.19 4.37 -16.87
N GLU A 161 12.01 4.47 -17.93
CA GLU A 161 13.39 3.97 -17.97
C GLU A 161 14.27 4.58 -16.86
N LEU A 162 14.07 5.85 -16.51
CA LEU A 162 14.81 6.50 -15.41
C LEU A 162 14.49 5.86 -14.05
N MET A 163 13.23 5.53 -13.80
CA MET A 163 12.80 4.86 -12.58
C MET A 163 13.23 3.39 -12.55
N ASP A 164 13.14 2.70 -13.69
CA ASP A 164 13.61 1.32 -13.82
C ASP A 164 15.12 1.22 -13.56
N ASN A 165 15.89 2.20 -14.04
CA ASN A 165 17.32 2.29 -13.75
C ASN A 165 17.59 2.49 -12.25
N TYR A 166 16.82 3.34 -11.57
CA TYR A 166 16.90 3.53 -10.12
C TYR A 166 16.60 2.23 -9.35
N PHE A 167 15.55 1.50 -9.72
CA PHE A 167 15.22 0.21 -9.10
C PHE A 167 16.32 -0.85 -9.31
N ALA A 168 16.85 -0.94 -10.54
CA ALA A 168 17.96 -1.84 -10.85
C ALA A 168 19.24 -1.50 -10.06
N TYR A 169 19.52 -0.20 -9.86
CA TYR A 169 20.62 0.26 -9.01
C TYR A 169 20.42 -0.19 -7.56
N LEU A 170 19.26 0.11 -6.93
CA LEU A 170 18.99 -0.29 -5.55
C LEU A 170 19.08 -1.81 -5.36
N GLN A 171 18.56 -2.58 -6.32
CA GLN A 171 18.64 -4.04 -6.28
C GLN A 171 20.09 -4.53 -6.30
N THR A 172 20.94 -3.96 -7.17
CA THR A 172 22.36 -4.31 -7.26
C THR A 172 23.08 -4.04 -5.94
N GLN A 173 22.78 -2.92 -5.30
CA GLN A 173 23.43 -2.51 -4.05
C GLN A 173 23.02 -3.37 -2.86
N THR A 174 21.76 -3.80 -2.81
CA THR A 174 21.20 -4.57 -1.68
C THR A 174 21.42 -6.08 -1.78
N GLN A 175 21.58 -6.65 -2.99
CA GLN A 175 21.89 -8.08 -3.16
C GLN A 175 23.34 -8.43 -2.81
N SER A 176 24.26 -7.47 -2.87
CA SER A 176 25.71 -7.70 -2.81
C SER A 176 26.23 -8.00 -1.40
N SER A 177 25.50 -7.60 -0.36
CA SER A 177 25.88 -7.76 1.04
C SER A 177 24.72 -7.51 1.99
N ASN A 178 24.86 -7.97 3.22
CA ASN A 178 24.02 -7.49 4.32
C ASN A 178 24.23 -5.98 4.49
N GLN A 179 23.25 -5.30 5.08
CA GLN A 179 23.29 -3.86 5.32
C GLN A 179 23.28 -3.59 6.81
N SER A 180 24.22 -2.78 7.30
CA SER A 180 24.10 -2.12 8.60
C SER A 180 23.38 -0.80 8.41
N MET A 181 22.53 -0.46 9.38
CA MET A 181 21.80 0.80 9.42
C MET A 181 22.05 1.50 10.75
N THR A 182 22.20 2.82 10.70
CA THR A 182 22.20 3.71 11.87
C THR A 182 21.31 4.89 11.55
N GLY A 183 20.65 5.46 12.53
CA GLY A 183 19.76 6.57 12.26
C GLY A 183 19.28 7.28 13.50
N ASP A 184 18.56 8.37 13.25
CA ASP A 184 17.97 9.22 14.26
C ASP A 184 16.48 9.40 13.94
N VAL A 185 15.68 9.49 15.00
CA VAL A 185 14.24 9.73 14.94
C VAL A 185 13.95 10.94 15.82
N ASP A 186 13.27 11.92 15.24
CA ASP A 186 12.77 13.09 15.95
C ASP A 186 11.29 13.26 15.61
N LEU A 187 10.45 13.38 16.63
CA LEU A 187 9.03 13.69 16.50
C LEU A 187 8.72 14.82 17.48
N SER A 188 8.11 15.88 16.97
CA SER A 188 7.53 16.96 17.77
C SER A 188 6.04 17.04 17.50
N LEU A 189 5.26 17.16 18.57
CA LEU A 189 3.80 17.34 18.51
C LEU A 189 3.40 18.48 19.44
N PHE A 190 2.73 19.47 18.87
CA PHE A 190 2.08 20.55 19.58
C PHE A 190 0.55 20.38 19.51
N LEU A 191 -0.12 20.59 20.63
CA LEU A 191 -1.58 20.67 20.74
C LEU A 191 -1.97 21.95 21.47
N ASP A 192 -2.79 22.76 20.82
CA ASP A 192 -3.33 23.98 21.42
C ASP A 192 -4.26 23.66 22.61
N SER A 193 -4.21 24.50 23.63
CA SER A 193 -5.04 24.45 24.85
C SER A 193 -6.54 24.29 24.59
N SER A 194 -7.05 24.79 23.46
CA SER A 194 -8.46 24.62 23.08
C SER A 194 -8.85 23.17 22.76
N LEU A 195 -7.89 22.32 22.36
CA LEU A 195 -8.10 20.89 22.13
C LEU A 195 -7.95 20.07 23.40
N THR A 196 -7.01 20.45 24.26
CA THR A 196 -6.71 19.72 25.50
C THR A 196 -7.69 20.10 26.61
N GLY A 197 -8.33 21.27 26.52
CA GLY A 197 -9.16 21.84 27.57
C GLY A 197 -8.37 22.34 28.78
N ALA A 198 -7.04 22.43 28.65
CA ALA A 198 -6.09 22.79 29.70
C ALA A 198 -5.05 23.80 29.14
N GLU A 199 -3.76 23.62 29.45
CA GLU A 199 -2.67 24.37 28.84
C GLU A 199 -2.26 23.75 27.50
N ASP A 200 -1.47 24.50 26.73
CA ASP A 200 -0.86 23.99 25.50
C ASP A 200 0.04 22.79 25.85
N VAL A 201 0.08 21.80 24.97
CA VAL A 201 0.87 20.58 25.16
C VAL A 201 1.91 20.48 24.05
N ASP A 202 3.16 20.56 24.45
CA ASP A 202 4.33 20.24 23.63
C ASP A 202 4.86 18.87 24.04
N MET A 203 5.08 18.00 23.07
CA MET A 203 5.69 16.69 23.26
C MET A 203 6.80 16.50 22.24
N ALA A 204 7.98 16.10 22.72
CA ALA A 204 9.05 15.63 21.88
C ALA A 204 9.32 14.14 22.14
N VAL A 205 9.61 13.43 21.07
CA VAL A 205 10.19 12.08 21.10
C VAL A 205 11.46 12.16 20.27
N THR A 206 12.57 11.77 20.88
CA THR A 206 13.84 11.66 20.16
C THR A 206 14.39 10.27 20.33
N GLY A 207 15.23 9.84 19.42
CA GLY A 207 15.85 8.54 19.54
C GLY A 207 16.85 8.25 18.45
N SER A 208 17.52 7.12 18.64
CA SER A 208 18.44 6.58 17.64
C SER A 208 18.05 5.14 17.32
N LEU A 209 18.37 4.72 16.10
CA LEU A 209 18.21 3.35 15.66
C LEU A 209 19.53 2.78 15.19
N THR A 210 19.71 1.49 15.42
CA THR A 210 20.78 0.70 14.82
C THR A 210 20.22 -0.61 14.33
N GLY A 211 20.81 -1.19 13.30
CA GLY A 211 20.30 -2.46 12.79
C GLY A 211 21.21 -3.14 11.80
N VAL A 212 20.87 -4.39 11.52
CA VAL A 212 21.48 -5.19 10.47
C VAL A 212 20.36 -5.91 9.72
N SER A 213 20.37 -5.83 8.40
CA SER A 213 19.46 -6.57 7.54
C SER A 213 20.22 -7.40 6.50
N SER A 214 19.55 -8.43 6.04
CA SER A 214 19.93 -9.30 4.92
C SER A 214 18.71 -9.48 4.03
N GLN A 215 18.83 -10.29 2.98
CA GLN A 215 17.69 -10.59 2.11
C GLN A 215 16.53 -11.26 2.84
N THR A 216 16.78 -12.09 3.87
CA THR A 216 15.73 -12.90 4.52
C THR A 216 15.61 -12.66 6.02
N ALA A 217 16.31 -11.67 6.56
CA ALA A 217 16.28 -11.36 7.99
C ALA A 217 16.61 -9.90 8.28
N ALA A 218 16.08 -9.39 9.38
CA ALA A 218 16.40 -8.06 9.88
C ALA A 218 16.43 -8.03 11.41
N GLN A 219 17.31 -7.20 11.97
CA GLN A 219 17.38 -6.85 13.38
C GLN A 219 17.48 -5.34 13.46
N VAL A 220 16.58 -4.71 14.22
CA VAL A 220 16.57 -3.27 14.46
C VAL A 220 16.43 -3.04 15.96
N LYS A 221 17.30 -2.20 16.50
CA LYS A 221 17.26 -1.70 17.88
C LYS A 221 16.96 -0.21 17.83
N MET A 222 16.10 0.24 18.72
CA MET A 222 15.72 1.64 18.85
C MET A 222 15.88 2.05 20.31
N ASP A 223 16.62 3.13 20.52
CA ASP A 223 16.73 3.81 21.80
C ASP A 223 15.89 5.09 21.72
N LEU A 224 14.82 5.16 22.51
CA LEU A 224 13.86 6.25 22.49
C LEU A 224 13.82 6.98 23.85
N ASP A 225 13.75 8.30 23.77
CA ASP A 225 13.32 9.16 24.86
C ASP A 225 11.84 9.51 24.66
N LEU A 226 10.98 8.94 25.50
CA LEU A 226 9.54 9.19 25.55
C LEU A 226 9.13 9.96 26.81
N SER A 227 10.05 10.65 27.49
CA SER A 227 9.76 11.26 28.80
C SER A 227 8.59 12.24 28.76
N ASP A 228 8.43 12.97 27.66
CA ASP A 228 7.36 13.96 27.48
C ASP A 228 5.97 13.31 27.40
N LEU A 229 5.90 12.00 27.14
CA LEU A 229 4.66 11.23 27.13
C LEU A 229 4.25 10.73 28.52
N ALA A 230 5.03 10.96 29.57
CA ALA A 230 4.74 10.45 30.92
C ALA A 230 3.37 10.90 31.44
N GLY A 231 2.98 12.15 31.18
CA GLY A 231 1.66 12.66 31.55
C GLY A 231 0.52 11.92 30.82
N LEU A 232 0.70 11.58 29.55
CA LEU A 232 -0.29 10.81 28.81
C LEU A 232 -0.32 9.35 29.27
N ALA A 233 0.85 8.75 29.49
CA ALA A 233 0.99 7.36 29.93
C ALA A 233 0.39 7.14 31.34
N ALA A 234 0.43 8.15 32.20
CA ALA A 234 -0.20 8.13 33.52
C ALA A 234 -1.74 8.03 33.45
N GLY A 235 -2.37 8.46 32.35
CA GLY A 235 -3.81 8.52 32.14
C GLY A 235 -4.53 9.59 32.98
N ASP A 236 -4.31 9.58 34.30
CA ASP A 236 -4.67 10.65 35.25
C ASP A 236 -3.43 11.04 36.08
N PRO A 237 -2.58 11.96 35.58
CA PRO A 237 -1.37 12.40 36.28
C PRO A 237 -1.64 12.93 37.70
N ALA A 238 -2.83 13.50 37.94
CA ALA A 238 -3.20 14.05 39.24
C ALA A 238 -3.47 12.96 40.30
N SER A 239 -3.62 11.70 39.86
CA SER A 239 -3.74 10.54 40.74
C SER A 239 -2.40 9.96 41.19
N MET A 240 -1.29 10.35 40.54
CA MET A 240 0.06 9.92 40.86
C MET A 240 0.75 10.92 41.79
N THR A 241 1.63 10.42 42.64
CA THR A 241 2.57 11.28 43.37
C THR A 241 3.64 11.82 42.42
N ALA A 242 4.22 12.97 42.77
CA ALA A 242 5.33 13.53 42.01
C ALA A 242 6.53 12.59 41.90
N GLU A 243 6.73 11.70 42.88
CA GLU A 243 7.78 10.68 42.87
C GLU A 243 7.47 9.54 41.88
N GLU A 244 6.21 9.11 41.79
CA GLU A 244 5.79 8.09 40.83
C GLU A 244 5.80 8.62 39.39
N LEU A 245 5.37 9.87 39.17
CA LEU A 245 5.42 10.50 37.86
C LEU A 245 6.87 10.67 37.39
N LYS A 246 7.75 11.14 38.27
CA LYS A 246 9.18 11.24 37.97
C LYS A 246 9.83 9.88 37.69
N ALA A 247 9.45 8.83 38.41
CA ALA A 247 9.94 7.49 38.13
C ALA A 247 9.46 6.97 36.76
N LEU A 248 8.24 7.32 36.36
CA LEU A 248 7.71 7.02 35.02
C LEU A 248 8.48 7.79 33.94
N GLU A 249 8.72 9.09 34.12
CA GLU A 249 9.55 9.91 33.22
C GLU A 249 10.95 9.30 33.04
N GLU A 250 11.63 8.96 34.14
CA GLU A 250 12.98 8.34 34.10
C GLU A 250 12.96 6.98 33.37
N THR A 251 11.87 6.22 33.48
CA THR A 251 11.69 4.94 32.77
C THR A 251 11.48 5.17 31.27
N LEU A 252 10.68 6.16 30.91
CA LEU A 252 10.36 6.50 29.52
C LEU A 252 11.53 7.18 28.80
N ALA A 253 12.45 7.82 29.53
CA ALA A 253 13.60 8.51 28.96
C ALA A 253 14.68 7.58 28.35
N ASN A 254 14.64 6.27 28.64
CA ASN A 254 15.66 5.32 28.20
C ASN A 254 15.01 4.00 27.74
N LEU A 255 14.08 4.10 26.79
CA LEU A 255 13.39 2.92 26.27
C LEU A 255 14.18 2.28 25.14
N GLU A 256 14.70 1.09 25.41
CA GLU A 256 15.28 0.20 24.39
C GLU A 256 14.18 -0.71 23.84
N LEU A 257 13.92 -0.60 22.54
CA LEU A 257 13.06 -1.49 21.78
C LEU A 257 13.91 -2.30 20.81
N GLU A 258 13.50 -3.54 20.56
CA GLU A 258 14.19 -4.37 19.56
C GLU A 258 13.19 -5.15 18.73
N VAL A 259 13.43 -5.20 17.42
CA VAL A 259 12.68 -6.01 16.47
C VAL A 259 13.64 -6.99 15.81
N ARG A 260 13.25 -8.26 15.75
CA ARG A 260 13.97 -9.33 15.06
C ARG A 260 13.03 -10.05 14.11
N MET A 261 13.43 -10.19 12.86
CA MET A 261 12.62 -10.76 11.79
C MET A 261 13.39 -11.86 11.06
N ASP A 262 12.74 -13.00 10.90
CA ASP A 262 13.17 -14.12 10.05
C ASP A 262 12.05 -14.35 9.01
N LEU A 263 12.28 -13.88 7.79
CA LEU A 263 11.32 -13.95 6.69
C LEU A 263 11.20 -15.37 6.14
N ASP A 264 12.27 -16.17 6.20
CA ASP A 264 12.25 -17.58 5.76
C ASP A 264 11.31 -18.42 6.63
N LYS A 265 11.25 -18.12 7.93
CA LYS A 265 10.36 -18.79 8.89
C LYS A 265 9.07 -18.02 9.19
N GLY A 266 8.89 -16.82 8.63
CA GLY A 266 7.76 -15.93 8.94
C GLY A 266 7.67 -15.53 10.42
N THR A 267 8.80 -15.54 11.14
CA THR A 267 8.86 -15.28 12.58
C THR A 267 9.22 -13.82 12.83
N TYR A 268 8.45 -13.16 13.67
CA TYR A 268 8.70 -11.79 14.09
C TYR A 268 8.71 -11.71 15.62
N TYR A 269 9.80 -11.19 16.17
CA TYR A 269 9.95 -10.92 17.59
C TYR A 269 10.07 -9.43 17.84
N MET A 270 9.45 -8.99 18.93
CA MET A 270 9.55 -7.61 19.40
C MET A 270 9.85 -7.61 20.89
N TYR A 271 10.83 -6.84 21.30
CA TYR A 271 11.12 -6.54 22.70
C TYR A 271 10.45 -5.22 23.06
N LEU A 272 9.43 -5.30 23.92
CA LEU A 272 8.68 -4.17 24.47
C LEU A 272 8.72 -4.26 26.01
N PRO A 273 9.78 -3.75 26.65
CA PRO A 273 9.94 -3.89 28.10
C PRO A 273 8.81 -3.24 28.90
N PHE A 274 8.23 -2.15 28.40
CA PHE A 274 7.14 -1.44 29.05
C PHE A 274 5.80 -2.17 28.99
N ALA A 275 5.62 -3.11 28.05
CA ALA A 275 4.41 -3.92 27.94
C ALA A 275 4.45 -5.17 28.84
N ALA A 276 5.63 -5.49 29.39
CA ALA A 276 5.87 -6.70 30.17
C ALA A 276 5.20 -6.61 31.55
N GLY A 277 4.40 -7.62 31.88
CA GLY A 277 3.95 -7.84 33.25
C GLY A 277 5.09 -8.24 34.20
N GLU A 278 4.84 -8.22 35.50
CA GLU A 278 5.82 -8.64 36.51
C GLU A 278 6.28 -10.08 36.26
N GLY A 279 7.58 -10.27 35.97
CA GLY A 279 8.17 -11.58 35.67
C GLY A 279 8.06 -12.03 34.21
N GLU A 280 7.51 -11.23 33.31
CA GLU A 280 7.53 -11.47 31.87
C GLU A 280 8.87 -11.06 31.25
N SER A 281 9.21 -11.67 30.10
CA SER A 281 10.49 -11.42 29.42
C SER A 281 10.54 -10.09 28.67
N GLY A 282 9.39 -9.45 28.44
CA GLY A 282 9.24 -8.32 27.52
C GLY A 282 9.41 -8.69 26.04
N TRP A 283 9.67 -9.95 25.72
CA TRP A 283 9.72 -10.43 24.35
C TRP A 283 8.36 -10.96 23.92
N TYR A 284 7.95 -10.55 22.73
CA TYR A 284 6.70 -10.92 22.11
C TYR A 284 6.94 -11.52 20.74
N SER A 285 6.09 -12.44 20.31
CA SER A 285 6.17 -13.08 19.00
C SER A 285 4.89 -12.88 18.20
N MET A 286 5.03 -12.68 16.90
CA MET A 286 3.94 -12.60 15.94
C MET A 286 4.21 -13.55 14.77
N ASP A 287 3.15 -14.25 14.32
CA ASP A 287 3.17 -15.02 13.08
C ASP A 287 2.85 -14.10 11.91
N LEU A 288 3.88 -13.71 11.16
CA LEU A 288 3.69 -12.85 9.99
C LEU A 288 2.93 -13.59 8.89
N ASN A 289 3.21 -14.88 8.66
CA ASN A 289 2.55 -15.61 7.58
C ASN A 289 1.03 -15.66 7.79
N GLY A 290 0.60 -15.89 9.03
CA GLY A 290 -0.81 -15.83 9.41
C GLY A 290 -1.43 -14.43 9.25
N LEU A 291 -0.67 -13.37 9.49
CA LEU A 291 -1.12 -11.98 9.31
C LEU A 291 -1.26 -11.61 7.83
N PHE A 292 -0.25 -11.90 7.01
CA PHE A 292 -0.24 -11.62 5.58
C PHE A 292 -1.32 -12.41 4.84
N ALA A 293 -1.48 -13.70 5.16
CA ALA A 293 -2.54 -14.52 4.57
C ALA A 293 -3.95 -13.92 4.79
N GLN A 294 -4.17 -13.21 5.90
CA GLN A 294 -5.44 -12.56 6.21
C GLN A 294 -5.64 -11.21 5.51
N SER A 295 -4.55 -10.48 5.20
CA SER A 295 -4.63 -9.28 4.37
C SER A 295 -4.75 -9.59 2.87
N GLY A 296 -4.79 -10.87 2.51
CA GLY A 296 -4.82 -11.32 1.11
C GLY A 296 -3.45 -11.21 0.42
N LEU A 297 -2.38 -10.97 1.18
CA LEU A 297 -1.02 -10.86 0.69
C LEU A 297 -0.25 -12.16 1.00
N ASP A 298 0.48 -12.68 0.03
CA ASP A 298 1.37 -13.83 0.25
C ASP A 298 2.80 -13.32 0.45
N MET A 299 3.37 -13.55 1.64
CA MET A 299 4.74 -13.14 1.95
C MET A 299 5.76 -13.78 1.01
N ALA A 300 5.55 -15.03 0.58
CA ALA A 300 6.44 -15.68 -0.38
C ALA A 300 6.37 -15.00 -1.76
N GLN A 301 5.18 -14.51 -2.16
CA GLN A 301 5.04 -13.71 -3.38
C GLN A 301 5.74 -12.35 -3.24
N LEU A 302 5.55 -11.64 -2.12
CA LEU A 302 6.24 -10.37 -1.86
C LEU A 302 7.76 -10.52 -1.88
N MET A 303 8.28 -11.61 -1.28
CA MET A 303 9.69 -11.94 -1.31
C MET A 303 10.19 -12.29 -2.71
N THR A 304 9.39 -13.02 -3.49
CA THR A 304 9.71 -13.31 -4.90
C THR A 304 9.76 -12.03 -5.72
N MET A 305 8.81 -11.10 -5.52
CA MET A 305 8.81 -9.80 -6.18
C MET A 305 10.02 -8.95 -5.79
N ALA A 306 10.38 -8.92 -4.50
CA ALA A 306 11.57 -8.22 -4.02
C ALA A 306 12.89 -8.78 -4.60
N GLN A 307 12.89 -10.06 -5.01
CA GLN A 307 14.01 -10.72 -5.67
C GLN A 307 14.01 -10.56 -7.20
N GLN A 308 12.87 -10.20 -7.80
CA GLN A 308 12.77 -9.96 -9.23
C GLN A 308 13.13 -8.51 -9.58
N ASN A 309 13.56 -8.29 -10.81
CA ASN A 309 13.85 -6.95 -11.32
C ASN A 309 12.52 -6.24 -11.59
N ILE A 310 11.89 -5.72 -10.53
CA ILE A 310 10.61 -5.02 -10.59
C ILE A 310 10.76 -3.73 -11.39
N THR A 311 9.83 -3.50 -12.33
CA THR A 311 9.78 -2.24 -13.10
C THR A 311 8.81 -1.25 -12.46
N MET A 312 8.94 0.03 -12.78
CA MET A 312 7.98 1.05 -12.38
C MET A 312 6.59 0.74 -12.92
N SER A 313 6.46 0.24 -14.15
CA SER A 313 5.16 -0.19 -14.68
C SER A 313 4.51 -1.27 -13.82
N ASP A 314 5.28 -2.22 -13.28
CA ASP A 314 4.75 -3.25 -12.36
C ASP A 314 4.26 -2.65 -11.05
N VAL A 315 5.03 -1.72 -10.47
CA VAL A 315 4.63 -0.97 -9.26
C VAL A 315 3.34 -0.18 -9.51
N LEU A 316 3.23 0.50 -10.65
CA LEU A 316 2.05 1.27 -11.01
C LEU A 316 0.83 0.38 -11.27
N ARG A 317 1.00 -0.77 -11.93
CA ARG A 317 -0.08 -1.76 -12.10
C ARG A 317 -0.63 -2.22 -10.76
N GLN A 318 0.26 -2.56 -9.82
CA GLN A 318 -0.14 -2.98 -8.49
C GLN A 318 -0.85 -1.85 -7.74
N SER A 319 -0.31 -0.64 -7.80
CA SER A 319 -0.89 0.55 -7.16
C SER A 319 -2.29 0.86 -7.69
N LEU A 320 -2.47 0.89 -9.01
CA LEU A 320 -3.77 1.14 -9.65
C LEU A 320 -4.77 0.00 -9.41
N SER A 321 -4.29 -1.24 -9.30
CA SER A 321 -5.14 -2.41 -9.00
C SER A 321 -5.59 -2.47 -7.54
N ALA A 322 -4.85 -1.83 -6.63
CA ALA A 322 -5.19 -1.76 -5.21
C ALA A 322 -6.27 -0.70 -4.91
N ILE A 323 -6.50 0.25 -5.82
CA ILE A 323 -7.53 1.28 -5.68
C ILE A 323 -8.91 0.63 -5.79
N GLU A 324 -9.70 0.72 -4.71
CA GLU A 324 -11.06 0.20 -4.69
C GLU A 324 -11.98 1.06 -5.55
N ILE A 325 -12.73 0.40 -6.43
CA ILE A 325 -13.75 1.03 -7.25
C ILE A 325 -15.13 0.68 -6.67
N THR A 326 -15.78 1.68 -6.08
CA THR A 326 -17.09 1.52 -5.40
C THR A 326 -18.20 2.36 -6.03
N ASP A 327 -17.86 3.27 -6.95
CA ASP A 327 -18.80 4.13 -7.69
C ASP A 327 -18.52 4.02 -9.19
N SER A 328 -19.51 3.58 -9.94
CA SER A 328 -19.42 3.37 -11.39
C SER A 328 -19.48 4.65 -12.22
N ALA A 329 -19.90 5.77 -11.63
CA ALA A 329 -19.89 7.07 -12.27
C ALA A 329 -18.51 7.73 -12.24
N THR A 330 -17.72 7.47 -11.18
CA THR A 330 -16.45 8.17 -10.93
C THR A 330 -15.23 7.26 -10.98
N GLY A 331 -15.38 5.95 -10.74
CA GLY A 331 -14.27 5.02 -10.56
C GLY A 331 -13.26 4.98 -11.71
N TYR A 332 -13.72 4.91 -12.96
CA TYR A 332 -12.82 4.94 -14.12
C TYR A 332 -12.08 6.28 -14.24
N ALA A 333 -12.77 7.40 -14.02
CA ALA A 333 -12.17 8.73 -14.09
C ALA A 333 -11.09 8.91 -13.00
N MET A 334 -11.36 8.42 -11.78
CA MET A 334 -10.40 8.42 -10.68
C MET A 334 -9.12 7.63 -11.04
N LEU A 335 -9.26 6.42 -11.58
CA LEU A 335 -8.10 5.62 -12.01
C LEU A 335 -7.34 6.25 -13.18
N THR A 336 -8.06 6.85 -14.14
CA THR A 336 -7.44 7.57 -15.25
C THR A 336 -6.64 8.78 -14.76
N GLN A 337 -7.20 9.57 -13.82
CA GLN A 337 -6.51 10.69 -13.20
C GLN A 337 -5.26 10.20 -12.44
N SER A 338 -5.36 9.08 -11.73
CA SER A 338 -4.24 8.46 -11.01
C SER A 338 -3.10 8.10 -11.96
N ALA A 339 -3.42 7.42 -13.07
CA ALA A 339 -2.44 7.06 -14.10
C ALA A 339 -1.77 8.29 -14.73
N ASP A 340 -2.54 9.35 -15.02
CA ASP A 340 -2.01 10.62 -15.54
C ASP A 340 -1.07 11.32 -14.54
N VAL A 341 -1.41 11.32 -13.24
CA VAL A 341 -0.53 11.85 -12.19
C VAL A 341 0.76 11.04 -12.10
N PHE A 342 0.68 9.71 -12.16
CA PHE A 342 1.87 8.85 -12.18
C PHE A 342 2.77 9.12 -13.40
N ALA A 343 2.18 9.25 -14.58
CA ALA A 343 2.94 9.61 -15.79
C ALA A 343 3.63 10.97 -15.65
N LYS A 344 2.98 11.96 -15.01
CA LYS A 344 3.54 13.30 -14.75
C LYS A 344 4.61 13.34 -13.65
N LEU A 345 4.69 12.34 -12.79
CA LEU A 345 5.66 12.28 -11.70
C LEU A 345 6.83 11.33 -11.99
N TYR A 346 6.60 10.31 -12.80
CA TYR A 346 7.54 9.21 -12.99
C TYR A 346 7.81 8.86 -14.45
N GLY A 347 6.98 9.31 -15.40
CA GLY A 347 7.20 9.07 -16.82
C GLY A 347 8.42 9.83 -17.33
N ASP A 348 9.18 9.21 -18.23
CA ASP A 348 10.45 9.79 -18.72
C ASP A 348 10.25 11.18 -19.34
N ASP A 349 9.15 11.37 -20.08
CA ASP A 349 8.79 12.65 -20.72
C ASP A 349 8.46 13.77 -19.73
N ALA A 350 8.14 13.44 -18.47
CA ALA A 350 7.83 14.43 -17.44
C ALA A 350 9.09 15.06 -16.83
N PHE A 351 10.25 14.40 -16.95
CA PHE A 351 11.48 14.85 -16.33
C PHE A 351 12.21 15.90 -17.15
N THR A 352 12.59 17.00 -16.49
CA THR A 352 13.53 17.98 -17.02
C THR A 352 14.92 17.75 -16.43
N LYS A 353 15.93 17.54 -17.29
CA LYS A 353 17.32 17.36 -16.86
C LYS A 353 18.02 18.70 -16.60
N SER A 354 18.69 18.82 -15.44
CA SER A 354 19.56 19.94 -15.09
C SER A 354 20.83 19.42 -14.40
N GLY A 355 21.98 19.55 -15.05
CA GLY A 355 23.21 18.96 -14.53
C GLY A 355 23.11 17.43 -14.43
N ASN A 356 23.25 16.90 -13.20
CA ASN A 356 23.10 15.47 -12.91
C ASN A 356 21.73 15.10 -12.34
N THR A 357 20.77 16.03 -12.26
CA THR A 357 19.43 15.73 -11.75
C THR A 357 18.38 15.74 -12.84
N TYR A 358 17.33 14.96 -12.65
CA TYR A 358 16.11 14.92 -13.44
C TYR A 358 14.96 15.28 -12.51
N THR A 359 14.19 16.32 -12.82
CA THR A 359 13.10 16.76 -11.96
C THR A 359 11.77 16.77 -12.71
N ALA A 360 10.75 16.14 -12.13
CA ALA A 360 9.37 16.18 -12.57
C ALA A 360 8.52 16.81 -11.45
N THR A 361 7.62 17.73 -11.82
CA THR A 361 6.74 18.42 -10.86
C THR A 361 5.31 18.39 -11.35
N TYR A 362 4.42 17.97 -10.47
CA TYR A 362 2.98 18.04 -10.63
C TYR A 362 2.40 19.03 -9.63
N THR A 363 1.52 19.91 -10.08
CA THR A 363 0.79 20.84 -9.22
C THR A 363 -0.69 20.81 -9.59
N GLU A 364 -1.54 20.71 -8.59
CA GLU A 364 -2.99 20.81 -8.71
C GLU A 364 -3.52 21.86 -7.72
N SER A 365 -4.42 22.70 -8.20
CA SER A 365 -5.07 23.74 -7.40
C SER A 365 -6.59 23.61 -7.58
N ALA A 366 -7.30 23.27 -6.52
CA ALA A 366 -8.75 23.09 -6.53
C ALA A 366 -9.38 23.54 -5.21
N ASP A 367 -10.50 24.26 -5.29
CA ASP A 367 -11.32 24.65 -4.12
C ASP A 367 -10.57 25.33 -2.97
N GLY A 368 -9.51 26.10 -3.28
CA GLY A 368 -8.69 26.80 -2.27
C GLY A 368 -7.64 25.92 -1.60
N ALA A 369 -7.44 24.70 -2.12
CA ALA A 369 -6.32 23.83 -1.81
C ALA A 369 -5.31 23.80 -2.96
N ASP A 370 -4.02 23.84 -2.62
CA ASP A 370 -2.91 23.67 -3.55
C ASP A 370 -2.10 22.44 -3.14
N ILE A 371 -1.88 21.51 -4.07
CA ILE A 371 -1.03 20.33 -3.89
C ILE A 371 0.09 20.41 -4.92
N THR A 372 1.33 20.23 -4.47
CA THR A 372 2.50 20.10 -5.34
C THR A 372 3.30 18.89 -4.95
N CYS A 373 3.62 18.05 -5.93
CA CYS A 373 4.49 16.90 -5.80
C CYS A 373 5.68 17.07 -6.75
N THR A 374 6.89 16.85 -6.27
CA THR A 374 8.12 16.93 -7.06
C THR A 374 8.94 15.68 -6.85
N THR A 375 9.25 14.98 -7.94
CA THR A 375 10.20 13.87 -7.98
C THR A 375 11.51 14.39 -8.54
N THR A 376 12.61 14.14 -7.85
CA THR A 376 13.97 14.43 -8.33
C THR A 376 14.80 13.17 -8.30
N LEU A 377 15.35 12.78 -9.44
CA LEU A 377 16.29 11.68 -9.58
C LEU A 377 17.70 12.23 -9.74
N THR A 378 18.66 11.66 -9.02
CA THR A 378 20.07 12.07 -9.11
C THR A 378 20.88 10.99 -9.81
N ALA A 379 21.56 11.38 -10.88
CA ALA A 379 22.42 10.51 -11.65
C ALA A 379 23.88 10.58 -11.18
N GLN A 380 24.56 9.44 -11.26
CA GLN A 380 26.00 9.30 -11.12
C GLN A 380 26.52 8.39 -12.24
N GLY A 381 27.14 8.97 -13.27
CA GLY A 381 27.48 8.23 -14.48
C GLY A 381 26.21 7.87 -15.26
N ASP A 382 26.05 6.58 -15.56
CA ASP A 382 24.87 6.05 -16.28
C ASP A 382 23.77 5.54 -15.32
N ASP A 383 24.04 5.54 -14.00
CA ASP A 383 23.10 5.06 -12.97
C ASP A 383 22.33 6.23 -12.33
N ILE A 384 21.08 5.98 -11.95
CA ILE A 384 20.28 6.80 -11.06
C ILE A 384 20.47 6.26 -9.64
N VAL A 385 21.14 7.05 -8.80
CA VAL A 385 21.62 6.58 -7.50
C VAL A 385 20.79 7.06 -6.31
N SER A 386 19.94 8.07 -6.52
CA SER A 386 19.00 8.54 -5.51
C SER A 386 17.71 9.08 -6.12
N MET A 387 16.66 9.00 -5.32
CA MET A 387 15.35 9.61 -5.58
C MET A 387 14.97 10.47 -4.37
N THR A 388 14.55 11.70 -4.64
CA THR A 388 13.92 12.59 -3.66
C THR A 388 12.50 12.89 -4.12
N MET A 389 11.52 12.66 -3.24
CA MET A 389 10.14 13.10 -3.43
C MET A 389 9.84 14.22 -2.43
N LYS A 390 9.27 15.31 -2.91
CA LYS A 390 8.75 16.39 -2.09
C LYS A 390 7.27 16.57 -2.37
N MET A 391 6.46 16.61 -1.33
CA MET A 391 5.04 16.90 -1.40
C MET A 391 4.75 18.07 -0.49
N SER A 392 3.95 19.01 -0.99
CA SER A 392 3.37 20.08 -0.18
C SER A 392 1.89 20.19 -0.50
N ALA A 393 1.05 20.26 0.52
CA ALA A 393 -0.37 20.53 0.39
C ALA A 393 -0.75 21.68 1.31
N THR A 394 -1.51 22.65 0.81
CA THR A 394 -2.02 23.77 1.60
C THR A 394 -3.51 23.93 1.36
N ALA A 395 -4.29 24.21 2.39
CA ALA A 395 -5.73 24.46 2.27
C ALA A 395 -6.24 25.22 3.50
N GLU A 396 -6.94 26.35 3.30
CA GLU A 396 -7.63 27.08 4.37
C GLU A 396 -6.79 27.37 5.64
N GLY A 397 -5.48 27.63 5.50
CA GLY A 397 -4.57 27.88 6.62
C GLY A 397 -4.00 26.63 7.28
N MET A 398 -4.28 25.46 6.73
CA MET A 398 -3.60 24.20 7.03
C MET A 398 -2.48 23.96 6.03
N GLU A 399 -1.37 23.39 6.48
CA GLU A 399 -0.21 23.05 5.67
C GLU A 399 0.25 21.63 5.99
N MET A 400 0.65 20.89 4.97
CA MET A 400 1.27 19.57 5.09
C MET A 400 2.46 19.50 4.15
N GLY A 401 3.56 18.94 4.65
CA GLY A 401 4.78 18.72 3.89
C GLY A 401 5.27 17.30 4.08
N MET A 402 5.86 16.73 3.04
CA MET A 402 6.58 15.47 3.12
C MET A 402 7.79 15.53 2.20
N ASP A 403 8.96 15.35 2.76
CA ASP A 403 10.21 15.20 2.03
C ASP A 403 10.74 13.79 2.27
N MET A 404 10.93 13.03 1.20
CA MET A 404 11.52 11.70 1.26
C MET A 404 12.73 11.66 0.36
N THR A 405 13.84 11.15 0.84
CA THR A 405 15.00 10.83 0.01
C THR A 405 15.39 9.39 0.24
N ALA A 406 15.67 8.65 -0.82
CA ALA A 406 16.14 7.28 -0.75
C ALA A 406 17.30 7.08 -1.72
N SER A 407 18.30 6.35 -1.26
CA SER A 407 19.47 5.90 -2.00
C SER A 407 20.00 4.61 -1.37
N ALA A 408 21.05 4.03 -1.95
CA ALA A 408 21.70 2.86 -1.36
C ALA A 408 22.45 3.13 -0.05
N ALA A 409 22.83 4.38 0.20
CA ALA A 409 23.65 4.77 1.35
C ALA A 409 22.86 5.52 2.42
N GLU A 410 21.77 6.17 2.04
CA GLU A 410 21.03 7.07 2.92
C GLU A 410 19.54 7.02 2.57
N SER A 411 18.70 7.08 3.59
CA SER A 411 17.26 7.28 3.49
C SER A 411 16.82 8.31 4.52
N ASN A 412 16.04 9.30 4.10
CA ASN A 412 15.45 10.32 4.96
C ASN A 412 13.95 10.41 4.69
N VAL A 413 13.19 10.59 5.76
CA VAL A 413 11.78 10.95 5.72
C VAL A 413 11.58 12.11 6.67
N ALA A 414 11.08 13.22 6.16
CA ALA A 414 10.59 14.34 6.95
C ALA A 414 9.10 14.56 6.62
N MET A 415 8.27 14.74 7.64
CA MET A 415 6.86 15.05 7.51
C MET A 415 6.52 16.23 8.40
N THR A 416 5.82 17.20 7.84
CA THR A 416 5.31 18.35 8.57
C THR A 416 3.80 18.44 8.39
N MET A 417 3.11 18.84 9.44
CA MET A 417 1.68 19.09 9.42
C MET A 417 1.38 20.26 10.36
N ASP A 418 0.59 21.21 9.87
CA ASP A 418 0.01 22.29 10.64
C ASP A 418 -1.48 22.35 10.32
N LEU A 419 -2.32 22.07 11.31
CA LEU A 419 -3.77 22.16 11.20
C LEU A 419 -4.28 23.49 11.77
N GLY A 420 -3.83 24.59 11.16
CA GLY A 420 -4.28 25.95 11.50
C GLY A 420 -3.81 26.43 12.88
N GLY A 421 -2.64 25.98 13.31
CA GLY A 421 -2.04 26.26 14.61
C GLY A 421 -2.66 25.49 15.77
N LEU A 422 -3.66 24.63 15.54
CA LEU A 422 -4.26 23.81 16.60
C LEU A 422 -3.47 22.54 16.88
N ILE A 423 -2.92 21.95 15.83
CA ILE A 423 -2.08 20.76 15.89
C ILE A 423 -0.90 21.01 14.96
N THR A 424 0.31 20.88 15.49
CA THR A 424 1.52 20.88 14.67
C THR A 424 2.27 19.59 14.92
N LEU A 425 2.65 18.89 13.85
CA LEU A 425 3.46 17.69 13.89
C LEU A 425 4.66 17.87 12.97
N ASP A 426 5.84 17.56 13.50
CA ASP A 426 7.08 17.46 12.74
C ASP A 426 7.70 16.10 13.05
N LEU A 427 7.92 15.28 12.02
CA LEU A 427 8.62 14.00 12.13
C LEU A 427 9.82 14.05 11.20
N SER A 428 10.97 13.62 11.70
CA SER A 428 12.18 13.39 10.94
C SER A 428 12.73 12.02 11.28
N VAL A 429 13.03 11.22 10.25
CA VAL A 429 13.72 9.95 10.37
C VAL A 429 14.87 9.96 9.38
N ASN A 430 16.09 9.82 9.87
CA ASN A 430 17.31 9.77 9.08
C ASN A 430 17.95 8.42 9.26
N MET A 431 18.36 7.78 8.17
CA MET A 431 19.00 6.48 8.19
C MET A 431 20.20 6.47 7.24
N ASP A 432 21.36 6.16 7.78
CA ASP A 432 22.56 5.81 7.04
C ASP A 432 22.65 4.30 6.90
N MET A 433 23.04 3.84 5.72
CA MET A 433 23.13 2.44 5.34
C MET A 433 24.51 2.14 4.77
N SER A 434 25.07 1.00 5.15
CA SER A 434 26.36 0.55 4.61
C SER A 434 26.47 -0.96 4.56
N ALA A 435 27.21 -1.45 3.57
CA ALA A 435 27.50 -2.87 3.43
C ALA A 435 28.21 -3.42 4.68
N THR A 436 27.76 -4.59 5.16
CA THR A 436 28.34 -5.27 6.31
C THR A 436 28.42 -6.78 6.09
N THR A 437 29.29 -7.43 6.87
CA THR A 437 29.38 -8.91 6.96
C THR A 437 28.66 -9.45 8.19
N GLN A 438 28.13 -8.57 9.05
CA GLN A 438 27.36 -8.99 10.22
C GLN A 438 26.04 -9.63 9.78
N LEU A 439 25.65 -10.68 10.49
CA LEU A 439 24.34 -11.31 10.33
C LEU A 439 23.34 -10.67 11.29
N PRO A 440 22.09 -10.46 10.88
CA PRO A 440 21.02 -10.08 11.80
C PRO A 440 20.85 -11.14 12.90
N GLU A 441 20.68 -10.72 14.15
CA GLU A 441 20.29 -11.63 15.22
C GLU A 441 18.78 -11.90 15.14
N ILE A 442 18.42 -13.17 14.89
CA ILE A 442 17.01 -13.58 14.68
C ILE A 442 16.46 -14.51 15.76
N ALA A 443 17.34 -15.09 16.58
CA ALA A 443 16.94 -15.94 17.69
C ALA A 443 16.58 -15.09 18.90
N LEU A 444 15.74 -15.59 19.81
CA LEU A 444 15.54 -14.98 21.12
C LEU A 444 16.81 -15.11 21.98
N PRO A 445 16.99 -14.24 23.00
CA PRO A 445 18.03 -14.43 24.00
C PRO A 445 17.93 -15.81 24.67
N ALA A 446 19.08 -16.38 25.04
CA ALA A 446 19.14 -17.74 25.56
C ALA A 446 18.26 -17.92 26.82
N GLY A 447 17.34 -18.89 26.78
CA GLY A 447 16.43 -19.19 27.89
C GLY A 447 15.20 -18.28 27.98
N VAL A 448 15.04 -17.32 27.07
CA VAL A 448 13.86 -16.47 26.98
C VAL A 448 12.81 -17.12 26.07
N ASN A 449 11.56 -17.10 26.53
CA ASN A 449 10.40 -17.37 25.68
C ASN A 449 9.71 -16.04 25.35
N ALA A 450 9.23 -15.93 24.13
CA ALA A 450 8.39 -14.82 23.72
C ALA A 450 6.91 -15.12 23.99
N THR A 451 6.16 -14.11 24.41
CA THR A 451 4.71 -14.17 24.55
C THR A 451 4.07 -13.98 23.19
N PRO A 452 3.25 -14.93 22.69
CA PRO A 452 2.53 -14.75 21.44
C PRO A 452 1.53 -13.57 21.55
N ILE A 453 1.60 -12.65 20.59
CA ILE A 453 0.58 -11.61 20.44
C ILE A 453 -0.57 -12.18 19.61
N ASP A 454 -1.73 -12.31 20.23
CA ASP A 454 -2.99 -12.52 19.52
C ASP A 454 -3.63 -11.16 19.28
N LEU A 455 -3.71 -10.75 18.00
CA LEU A 455 -4.33 -9.48 17.62
C LEU A 455 -5.86 -9.52 17.71
N GLY A 456 -6.47 -10.64 18.12
CA GLY A 456 -7.91 -10.79 18.23
C GLY A 456 -8.63 -10.77 16.87
N ILE A 457 -7.88 -10.96 15.79
CA ILE A 457 -8.38 -10.94 14.41
C ILE A 457 -8.77 -12.38 14.10
N SER A 458 -10.06 -12.68 14.22
CA SER A 458 -10.61 -13.97 13.79
C SER A 458 -10.63 -14.03 12.26
N PRO A 459 -10.26 -15.15 11.62
CA PRO A 459 -10.41 -15.28 10.18
C PRO A 459 -11.86 -15.01 9.80
N ALA A 460 -12.08 -14.09 8.86
CA ALA A 460 -13.40 -13.87 8.29
C ALA A 460 -13.93 -15.21 7.76
N ALA A 461 -15.04 -15.67 8.33
CA ALA A 461 -15.66 -16.96 8.03
C ALA A 461 -16.29 -17.01 6.64
#